data_AF-A0A1Z4QNK8-F1
#
_entry.id   AF-A0A1Z4QNK8-F1
#
_cell.length_a   1.000
_cell.length_b   1.000
_cell.length_c   1.000
_cell.angle_alpha   90.00
_cell.angle_beta   90.00
_cell.angle_gamma   90.00
#
_symmetry.space_group_name_H-M   'P 1'
#
loop_
_entity.id
_entity.type
_entity.pdbx_description
1 polymer ?
#
loop_
_entity_poly.entity_id
_entity_poly.type
_entity_poly.pdbx_seq_one_letter_code
_entity_poly.pdbx_strand_id
1 'polypeptide(L)'
;MSQEQNESFQIQEIIGLKPKHFADLIRAAQLVYDPTAGLSGRYLKVDWEDFGIPRDVAENLKSLGKEYQYASPHVPVEIVWSKLTTESRIWFIENKDKLWQLEETFPALDED
;
A
#
# COMPACT_ATOMS: atom_id res chain seq x y z
N MET A 1 18.20 22.24 -0.29
CA MET A 1 16.90 21.56 -0.27
C MET A 1 16.83 20.72 -1.52
N SER A 2 16.79 19.40 -1.37
CA SER A 2 16.76 18.47 -2.51
C SER A 2 15.33 18.37 -3.04
N GLN A 3 15.18 18.05 -4.33
CA GLN A 3 13.88 17.95 -5.01
C GLN A 3 12.94 16.95 -4.30
N GLU A 4 13.51 15.86 -3.77
CA GLU A 4 12.83 14.83 -2.96
C GLU A 4 12.18 15.40 -1.69
N GLN A 5 12.87 16.30 -0.99
CA GLN A 5 12.34 16.93 0.22
C GLN A 5 11.13 17.83 -0.09
N ASN A 6 11.09 18.41 -1.29
CA ASN A 6 10.02 19.30 -1.71
C ASN A 6 8.74 18.53 -2.11
N GLU A 7 8.88 17.38 -2.78
CA GLU A 7 7.74 16.51 -3.09
C GLU A 7 7.12 15.91 -1.83
N SER A 8 7.94 15.39 -0.91
CA SER A 8 7.45 14.83 0.35
C SER A 8 6.70 15.86 1.19
N PHE A 9 7.13 17.13 1.13
CA PHE A 9 6.45 18.24 1.79
C PHE A 9 5.10 18.57 1.13
N GLN A 10 5.03 18.64 -0.20
CA GLN A 10 3.78 18.88 -0.93
C GLN A 10 2.75 17.77 -0.73
N ILE A 11 3.18 16.50 -0.74
CA ILE A 11 2.34 15.33 -0.46
C ILE A 11 1.73 15.43 0.94
N GLN A 12 2.49 15.90 1.92
CA GLN A 12 2.04 15.99 3.31
C GLN A 12 1.13 17.20 3.56
N GLU A 13 1.48 18.38 3.06
CA GLU A 13 0.74 19.61 3.33
C GLU A 13 -0.50 19.80 2.44
N ILE A 14 -0.40 19.49 1.14
CA ILE A 14 -1.45 19.82 0.17
C ILE A 14 -2.45 18.68 0.05
N ILE A 15 -1.97 17.43 0.12
CA ILE A 15 -2.79 16.23 -0.11
C ILE A 15 -3.24 15.61 1.23
N GLY A 16 -2.68 16.03 2.36
CA GLY A 16 -3.04 15.55 3.69
C GLY A 16 -2.59 14.10 3.96
N LEU A 17 -1.64 13.59 3.19
CA LEU A 17 -1.09 12.25 3.36
C LEU A 17 0.05 12.26 4.39
N LYS A 18 -0.08 11.48 5.46
CA LYS A 18 0.94 11.36 6.51
C LYS A 18 1.80 10.12 6.27
N PRO A 19 3.03 10.05 6.81
CA PRO A 19 3.88 8.86 6.71
C PRO A 19 3.17 7.56 7.12
N LYS A 20 2.29 7.62 8.13
CA LYS A 20 1.46 6.47 8.52
C LYS A 20 0.61 5.93 7.36
N HIS A 21 -0.03 6.80 6.56
CA HIS A 21 -0.86 6.35 5.44
C HIS A 21 -0.04 5.59 4.39
N PHE A 22 1.22 5.99 4.19
CA PHE A 22 2.13 5.26 3.30
C PHE A 22 2.53 3.91 3.88
N ALA A 23 2.76 3.80 5.19
CA ALA A 23 3.00 2.52 5.83
C ALA A 23 1.79 1.58 5.69
N ASP A 24 0.57 2.09 5.92
CA ASP A 24 -0.68 1.33 5.74
C ASP A 24 -0.87 0.91 4.27
N LEU A 25 -0.47 1.76 3.30
CA LEU A 25 -0.47 1.41 1.87
C LEU A 25 0.50 0.28 1.53
N ILE A 26 1.71 0.30 2.10
CA ILE A 26 2.69 -0.77 1.88
C ILE A 26 2.17 -2.09 2.46
N ARG A 27 1.59 -2.08 3.67
CA ARG A 27 0.96 -3.27 4.25
C ARG A 27 -0.20 -3.79 3.39
N ALA A 28 -1.09 -2.91 2.95
CA ALA A 28 -2.16 -3.27 2.02
C ALA A 28 -1.61 -3.87 0.72
N ALA A 29 -0.54 -3.30 0.16
CA ALA A 29 0.10 -3.83 -1.04
C ALA A 29 0.70 -5.22 -0.82
N GLN A 30 1.39 -5.44 0.31
CA GLN A 30 1.92 -6.75 0.71
C GLN A 30 0.80 -7.79 0.80
N LEU A 31 -0.34 -7.45 1.39
CA LEU A 31 -1.54 -8.31 1.45
C LEU A 31 -2.14 -8.57 0.06
N VAL A 32 -2.19 -7.56 -0.81
CA VAL A 32 -2.66 -7.72 -2.19
C VAL A 32 -1.78 -8.69 -2.98
N TYR A 33 -0.48 -8.66 -2.72
CA TYR A 33 0.48 -9.57 -3.33
C TYR A 33 0.39 -10.99 -2.75
N ASP A 34 0.38 -11.11 -1.42
CA ASP A 34 0.31 -12.37 -0.69
C ASP A 34 -0.72 -12.28 0.46
N PRO A 35 -2.01 -12.57 0.18
CA PRO A 35 -3.07 -12.50 1.18
C PRO A 35 -2.99 -13.63 2.22
N THR A 36 -2.04 -14.55 2.06
CA THR A 36 -1.78 -15.62 3.03
C THR A 36 -0.72 -15.24 4.06
N ALA A 37 -0.13 -14.04 3.96
CA ALA A 37 0.92 -13.58 4.85
C ALA A 37 2.13 -14.55 4.93
N GLY A 38 2.50 -15.16 3.79
CA GLY A 38 3.62 -16.11 3.70
C GLY A 38 3.33 -17.51 4.23
N LEU A 39 2.10 -17.83 4.63
CA LEU A 39 1.73 -19.15 5.13
C LEU A 39 1.79 -20.20 4.01
N SER A 40 2.89 -20.96 4.01
CA SER A 40 3.15 -22.03 3.05
C SER A 40 2.01 -23.06 2.99
N GLY A 41 1.64 -23.45 1.78
CA GLY A 41 0.59 -24.45 1.53
C GLY A 41 -0.83 -23.90 1.48
N ARG A 42 -1.03 -22.59 1.60
CA ARG A 42 -2.32 -21.93 1.37
C ARG A 42 -2.29 -21.15 0.06
N TYR A 43 -3.38 -21.24 -0.70
CA TYR A 43 -3.60 -20.39 -1.87
C TYR A 43 -4.96 -19.73 -1.70
N LEU A 44 -4.96 -18.42 -1.47
CA LEU A 44 -6.18 -17.63 -1.33
C LEU A 44 -6.32 -16.75 -2.57
N LYS A 45 -7.35 -17.02 -3.38
CA LYS A 45 -7.76 -16.10 -4.45
C LYS A 45 -8.75 -15.12 -3.85
N VAL A 46 -8.36 -13.85 -3.81
CA VAL A 46 -9.18 -12.75 -3.32
C VAL A 46 -9.70 -11.96 -4.51
N ASP A 47 -10.98 -11.63 -4.51
CA ASP A 47 -11.53 -10.60 -5.40
C ASP A 47 -11.39 -9.25 -4.71
N TRP A 48 -10.43 -8.45 -5.16
CA TRP A 48 -10.12 -7.17 -4.51
C TRP A 48 -11.18 -6.09 -4.81
N GLU A 49 -12.02 -6.30 -5.82
CA GLU A 49 -13.13 -5.39 -6.13
C GLU A 49 -14.20 -5.41 -5.01
N ASP A 50 -14.40 -6.56 -4.35
CA ASP A 50 -15.28 -6.69 -3.17
C ASP A 50 -14.79 -5.85 -1.97
N PHE A 51 -13.50 -5.52 -1.95
CA PHE A 51 -12.87 -4.64 -0.95
C PHE A 51 -12.76 -3.19 -1.42
N GLY A 52 -13.37 -2.85 -2.57
CA GLY A 52 -13.32 -1.50 -3.14
C GLY A 52 -11.97 -1.15 -3.75
N ILE A 53 -11.15 -2.14 -4.13
CA ILE A 53 -9.89 -1.93 -4.85
C ILE A 53 -10.12 -2.25 -6.33
N PRO A 54 -10.17 -1.25 -7.22
CA PRO A 54 -10.33 -1.49 -8.65
C PRO A 54 -9.19 -2.33 -9.21
N ARG A 55 -9.46 -3.08 -10.29
CA ARG A 55 -8.48 -3.99 -10.89
C ARG A 55 -7.13 -3.33 -11.20
N ASP A 56 -7.12 -2.16 -11.83
CA ASP A 56 -5.88 -1.47 -12.21
C ASP A 56 -5.06 -1.05 -10.98
N VAL A 57 -5.75 -0.68 -9.90
CA VAL A 57 -5.14 -0.36 -8.60
C VAL A 57 -4.57 -1.63 -7.98
N ALA A 58 -5.34 -2.73 -7.97
CA ALA A 58 -4.88 -4.01 -7.43
C ALA A 58 -3.64 -4.54 -8.18
N GLU A 59 -3.55 -4.35 -9.50
CA GLU A 59 -2.37 -4.71 -10.29
C GLU A 59 -1.14 -3.87 -9.92
N ASN A 60 -1.29 -2.56 -9.71
CA ASN A 60 -0.21 -1.71 -9.23
C ASN A 60 0.21 -2.05 -7.80
N LEU A 61 -0.75 -2.25 -6.88
CA LEU A 61 -0.49 -2.66 -5.50
C LEU A 61 0.17 -4.04 -5.42
N LYS A 62 -0.21 -4.99 -6.27
CA LYS A 62 0.44 -6.30 -6.34
C LYS A 62 1.92 -6.18 -6.73
N SER A 63 2.24 -5.27 -7.63
CA SER A 63 3.62 -5.01 -8.06
C SER A 63 4.43 -4.35 -6.94
N LEU A 64 3.82 -3.38 -6.24
CA LEU A 64 4.41 -2.70 -5.09
C LEU A 64 4.64 -3.67 -3.92
N GLY A 65 3.64 -4.48 -3.59
CA GLY A 65 3.69 -5.47 -2.51
C GLY A 65 4.73 -6.55 -2.76
N LYS A 66 4.92 -6.97 -4.01
CA LYS A 66 6.01 -7.88 -4.39
C LYS A 66 7.37 -7.27 -4.12
N GLU A 67 7.56 -6.00 -4.51
CA GLU A 67 8.82 -5.29 -4.31
C GLU A 67 9.17 -5.14 -2.83
N TYR A 68 8.17 -4.83 -2.01
CA TYR A 68 8.32 -4.59 -0.58
C TYR A 68 7.91 -5.78 0.30
N GLN A 69 7.82 -7.00 -0.24
CA GLN A 69 7.23 -8.16 0.46
C GLN A 69 7.85 -8.41 1.85
N TYR A 70 9.16 -8.21 1.98
CA TYR A 70 9.91 -8.43 3.22
C TYR A 70 10.48 -7.14 3.82
N ALA A 71 10.02 -5.99 3.33
CA ALA A 71 10.50 -4.69 3.79
C ALA A 71 9.65 -4.18 4.95
N SER A 72 10.29 -3.40 5.84
CA SER A 72 9.56 -2.55 6.78
C SER A 72 8.60 -1.63 6.01
N PRO A 73 7.37 -1.41 6.48
CA PRO A 73 6.41 -0.55 5.80
C PRO A 73 6.80 0.95 5.81
N HIS A 74 7.81 1.33 6.60
CA HIS A 74 8.31 2.71 6.71
C HIS A 74 9.26 3.10 5.55
N VAL A 75 8.79 2.92 4.32
CA VAL A 75 9.51 3.30 3.10
C VAL A 75 9.42 4.83 2.90
N PRO A 76 10.46 5.52 2.38
CA PRO A 76 10.39 6.94 2.08
C PRO A 76 9.21 7.29 1.17
N VAL A 77 8.46 8.33 1.53
CA VAL A 77 7.17 8.66 0.90
C VAL A 77 7.31 9.02 -0.57
N GLU A 78 8.39 9.70 -0.93
CA GLU A 78 8.72 10.07 -2.31
C GLU A 78 8.92 8.82 -3.20
N ILE A 79 9.57 7.79 -2.66
CA ILE A 79 9.81 6.54 -3.37
C ILE A 79 8.48 5.83 -3.62
N VAL A 80 7.66 5.67 -2.57
CA VAL A 80 6.35 5.02 -2.69
C VAL A 80 5.47 5.79 -3.68
N TRP A 81 5.39 7.11 -3.52
CA TRP A 81 4.56 7.97 -4.38
C TRP A 81 4.96 7.87 -5.85
N SER A 82 6.26 7.83 -6.15
CA SER A 82 6.77 7.71 -7.53
C SER A 82 6.38 6.40 -8.22
N LYS A 83 6.11 5.34 -7.46
CA LYS A 83 5.75 3.99 -7.95
C LYS A 83 4.25 3.79 -8.16
N LEU A 84 3.43 4.72 -7.67
CA LEU A 84 1.99 4.67 -7.86
C LEU A 84 1.59 5.20 -9.23
N THR A 85 0.70 4.49 -9.90
CA THR A 85 0.00 5.03 -11.08
C THR A 85 -0.93 6.17 -10.67
N THR A 86 -1.40 6.95 -11.66
CA THR A 86 -2.35 8.04 -11.40
C THR A 86 -3.62 7.53 -10.73
N GLU A 87 -4.15 6.40 -11.20
CA GLU A 87 -5.35 5.74 -10.67
C GLU A 87 -5.13 5.32 -9.21
N SER A 88 -3.97 4.73 -8.92
CA SER A 88 -3.63 4.28 -7.57
C SER A 88 -3.41 5.44 -6.61
N ARG A 89 -2.87 6.58 -7.08
CA ARG A 89 -2.76 7.81 -6.27
C ARG A 89 -4.13 8.37 -5.91
N ILE A 90 -5.03 8.47 -6.88
CA ILE A 90 -6.40 8.95 -6.65
C ILE A 90 -7.09 8.05 -5.62
N TRP A 91 -7.08 6.74 -5.89
CA TRP A 91 -7.67 5.75 -4.99
C TRP A 91 -7.05 5.80 -3.59
N PHE A 92 -5.73 5.93 -3.49
CA PHE A 92 -5.05 6.02 -2.20
C PHE A 92 -5.49 7.25 -1.40
N ILE A 93 -5.59 8.42 -2.03
CA ILE A 93 -6.05 9.65 -1.35
C ILE A 93 -7.47 9.48 -0.77
N GLU A 94 -8.35 8.84 -1.53
CA GLU A 94 -9.75 8.57 -1.16
C GLU A 94 -9.88 7.53 -0.04
N ASN A 95 -8.95 6.59 0.05
CA ASN A 95 -9.03 5.42 0.94
C ASN A 95 -7.99 5.38 2.06
N LYS A 96 -7.06 6.34 2.13
CA LYS A 96 -5.95 6.39 3.11
C LYS A 96 -6.34 6.12 4.56
N ASP A 97 -7.53 6.55 4.97
CA ASP A 97 -8.04 6.42 6.35
C ASP A 97 -8.71 5.06 6.64
N LYS A 98 -8.81 4.19 5.63
CA LYS A 98 -9.49 2.88 5.69
C LYS A 98 -8.58 1.70 5.38
N LEU A 99 -7.34 1.92 4.95
CA LEU A 99 -6.42 0.85 4.54
C LEU A 99 -6.17 -0.18 5.63
N TRP A 100 -6.14 0.25 6.90
CA TRP A 100 -6.01 -0.63 8.07
C TRP A 100 -7.12 -1.70 8.18
N GLN A 101 -8.30 -1.50 7.57
CA GLN A 101 -9.40 -2.48 7.58
C GLN A 101 -9.06 -3.74 6.77
N LEU A 102 -8.16 -3.63 5.80
CA LEU A 102 -7.67 -4.79 5.06
C LEU A 102 -6.88 -5.70 6.00
N GLU A 103 -6.05 -5.12 6.89
CA GLU A 103 -5.28 -5.88 7.87
C GLU A 103 -6.15 -6.63 8.87
N GLU A 104 -7.35 -6.12 9.20
CA GLU A 104 -8.29 -6.84 10.07
C GLU A 104 -8.93 -8.05 9.39
N THR A 105 -9.00 -8.06 8.06
CA THR A 105 -9.66 -9.12 7.30
C THR A 105 -8.74 -10.29 6.98
N PHE A 106 -7.43 -10.03 6.89
CA PHE A 106 -6.42 -11.03 6.56
C PHE A 106 -5.59 -11.42 7.80
N PRO A 107 -4.98 -12.61 7.81
CA PRO A 107 -4.04 -12.97 8.88
C PRO A 107 -2.94 -11.90 8.96
N ALA A 108 -2.58 -11.47 10.17
CA ALA A 108 -1.45 -10.58 10.34
C ALA A 108 -0.19 -11.20 9.72
N LEU A 109 0.58 -10.42 8.96
CA LEU A 109 1.98 -10.73 8.76
C LEU A 109 2.63 -10.62 10.15
N ASP A 110 2.98 -11.75 10.77
CA ASP A 110 3.76 -11.73 12.00
C ASP A 110 5.06 -10.95 11.75
N GLU A 111 5.20 -9.79 12.40
CA GLU A 111 6.47 -9.08 12.53
C GLU A 111 7.26 -9.80 13.64
N ASP A 112 8.07 -10.81 13.28
CA ASP A 112 9.13 -11.35 14.15
C ASP A 112 10.28 -10.32 14.31
#